data_AF-A0A1E2S020-F1
#
_entry.id   AF-A0A1E2S020-F1
#
_cell.length_a   1.000
_cell.length_b   1.000
_cell.length_c   1.000
_cell.angle_alpha   90.00
_cell.angle_beta   90.00
_cell.angle_gamma   90.00
#
_symmetry.space_group_name_H-M   'P 1'
#
loop_
_entity.id
_entity.type
_entity.pdbx_description
1 polymer ?
#
loop_
_entity_poly.entity_id
_entity_poly.type
_entity_poly.pdbx_seq_one_letter_code
_entity_poly.pdbx_strand_id
1 'polypeptide(L)'
;MLTFHPSADDAPVELGALVAHRLADLFPMMSADEHAALVADMRENGFREGCEIILYEGQILDGRNRYSCAREAGVTPLVTNFFASRDGDPLRYVISRNLNRRHLNETQRAWVASQVASYTHGGDRRSASDQAANLPLETEAPKNSANLPNKAEGVEQRDEPAPKVSQADAAKLFNVSERSVRDAAKVGKSGIDELNEAVRAGHLSISAAAKAAMLPPETQRRIAQVAASGKANVVRKVLKQEGRAKREAELGAKQCALPEKKYGVILADPEWRFKTWSEAGMDRAADNHYPTSELTDIAAREVVAISAEDCVLYLWVTRPMLEMGLVVMRAWGFAYVSCHGWDKEVGGTGYWNIDDLELLLIGTKGDVPCPAPGTQERALLHAKRGQHSAKPEAVAEMIEALFPTLPKIELNRRGPARPGWDAWGNEAETGALTEEQRALVDANGMVRVSDNMVVAAEFLTEEEWARALGKAAAGEVAA
;
A
#
# COMPACT_ATOMS: atom_id res chain seq x y z
N MET A 1 29.49 50.53 39.65
CA MET A 1 28.15 50.82 40.21
C MET A 1 27.35 51.57 39.16
N LEU A 2 26.48 50.89 38.43
CA LEU A 2 25.33 51.46 37.73
C LEU A 2 24.24 50.40 37.84
N THR A 3 23.51 50.46 38.95
CA THR A 3 22.30 49.68 39.22
C THR A 3 21.19 50.21 38.33
N PHE A 4 20.72 49.39 37.39
CA PHE A 4 19.52 49.66 36.62
C PHE A 4 18.34 49.15 37.45
N HIS A 5 17.55 50.07 38.02
CA HIS A 5 16.25 49.73 38.60
C HIS A 5 15.25 49.48 37.46
N PRO A 6 14.42 48.43 37.52
CA PRO A 6 13.31 48.25 36.60
C PRO A 6 12.27 49.35 36.85
N SER A 7 11.84 50.01 35.77
CA SER A 7 10.80 51.04 35.79
C SER A 7 9.45 50.46 36.18
N ALA A 8 8.74 51.19 37.04
CA ALA A 8 7.48 50.82 37.68
C ALA A 8 6.22 50.91 36.78
N ASP A 9 6.28 50.43 35.53
CA ASP A 9 5.15 50.47 34.58
C ASP A 9 4.66 49.09 34.07
N ASP A 10 5.19 47.97 34.57
CA ASP A 10 4.57 46.66 34.34
C ASP A 10 3.44 46.44 35.35
N ALA A 11 2.26 46.96 35.03
CA ALA A 11 1.05 46.68 35.79
C ALA A 11 0.78 45.16 35.84
N PRO A 12 0.40 44.58 36.99
CA PRO A 12 -0.04 43.20 37.06
C PRO A 12 -1.30 43.05 36.22
N VAL A 13 -1.19 42.31 35.10
CA VAL A 13 -2.34 41.97 34.28
C VAL A 13 -3.24 41.04 35.09
N GLU A 14 -4.45 41.50 35.42
CA GLU A 14 -5.47 40.65 36.04
C GLU A 14 -5.71 39.39 35.19
N LEU A 15 -5.97 38.27 35.86
CA LEU A 15 -6.28 36.95 35.30
C LEU A 15 -7.60 36.97 34.48
N GLY A 16 -7.58 37.63 33.33
CA GLY A 16 -8.49 37.37 32.22
C GLY A 16 -8.02 36.13 31.46
N ALA A 17 -8.96 35.37 30.88
CA ALA A 17 -8.69 34.16 30.12
C ALA A 17 -7.73 34.43 28.95
N LEU A 18 -6.43 34.18 29.16
CA LEU A 18 -5.43 34.31 28.11
C LEU A 18 -5.68 33.22 27.06
N VAL A 19 -5.95 33.66 25.83
CA VAL A 19 -6.22 32.78 24.70
C VAL A 19 -4.89 32.30 24.11
N ALA A 20 -4.80 31.03 23.73
CA ALA A 20 -3.61 30.50 23.08
C ALA A 20 -3.46 31.10 21.68
N HIS A 21 -2.26 31.55 21.33
CA HIS A 21 -1.95 32.01 19.99
C HIS A 21 -1.97 30.81 19.03
N ARG A 22 -2.43 31.02 17.79
CA ARG A 22 -2.54 29.96 16.76
C ARG A 22 -1.23 29.20 16.52
N LEU A 23 -0.08 29.87 16.70
CA LEU A 23 1.25 29.24 16.60
C LEU A 23 1.61 28.34 17.79
N ALA A 24 1.00 28.56 18.95
CA ALA A 24 1.18 27.72 20.13
C ALA A 24 0.39 26.40 20.03
N ASP A 25 -0.60 26.29 19.12
CA ASP A 25 -1.33 25.06 18.77
C ASP A 25 -0.53 24.07 17.91
N LEU A 26 0.62 24.50 17.40
CA LEU A 26 1.53 23.64 16.64
C LEU A 26 2.12 22.51 17.49
N PHE A 27 2.11 22.64 18.82
CA PHE A 27 2.71 21.68 19.75
C PHE A 27 1.64 21.09 20.68
N PRO A 28 1.62 19.76 20.89
CA PRO A 28 0.63 19.11 21.75
C PRO A 28 0.76 19.54 23.22
N MET A 29 -0.30 19.37 24.01
CA MET A 29 -0.24 19.54 25.48
C MET A 29 0.62 18.43 26.10
N MET A 30 1.19 18.67 27.28
CA MET A 30 1.94 17.63 28.01
C MET A 30 1.01 16.53 28.53
N SER A 31 1.57 15.37 28.87
CA SER A 31 0.77 14.26 29.41
C SER A 31 0.17 14.61 30.78
N ALA A 32 -0.87 13.89 31.20
CA ALA A 32 -1.50 14.11 32.50
C ALA A 32 -0.51 13.93 33.67
N ASP A 33 0.39 12.94 33.56
CA ASP A 33 1.39 12.65 34.59
C ASP A 33 2.45 13.76 34.69
N GLU A 34 2.92 14.27 33.55
CA GLU A 34 3.87 15.39 33.51
C GLU A 34 3.21 16.69 34.03
N HIS A 35 1.93 16.89 33.71
CA HIS A 35 1.15 18.04 34.17
C HIS A 35 1.00 18.03 35.70
N ALA A 36 0.63 16.89 36.29
CA ALA A 36 0.49 16.74 37.73
C ALA A 36 1.82 16.99 38.47
N ALA A 37 2.94 16.50 37.91
CA ALA A 37 4.26 16.75 38.47
C ALA A 37 4.64 18.24 38.43
N LEU A 38 4.30 18.94 37.35
CA LEU A 38 4.56 20.38 37.23
C LEU A 38 3.68 21.23 38.14
N VAL A 39 2.42 20.83 38.35
CA VAL A 39 1.51 21.47 39.33
C VAL A 39 2.05 21.31 40.75
N ALA A 40 2.56 20.12 41.11
CA ALA A 40 3.16 19.88 42.41
C ALA A 40 4.39 20.77 42.65
N ASP A 41 5.32 20.84 41.68
CA ASP A 41 6.51 21.71 41.76
C ASP A 41 6.12 23.19 41.85
N MET A 42 5.12 23.65 41.09
CA MET A 42 4.65 25.04 41.14
C MET A 42 3.99 25.40 42.47
N ARG A 43 3.31 24.46 43.15
CA ARG A 43 2.73 24.70 44.48
C ARG A 43 3.80 24.87 45.56
N GLU A 44 4.90 24.14 45.43
CA GLU A 44 5.99 24.16 46.42
C GLU A 44 6.97 25.32 46.18
N ASN A 45 7.28 25.61 44.92
CA ASN A 45 8.36 26.52 44.55
C ASN A 45 7.92 27.78 43.82
N GLY A 46 6.62 27.93 43.52
CA GLY A 46 6.08 29.06 42.77
C GLY A 46 6.55 29.11 41.31
N PHE A 47 6.34 30.27 40.68
CA PHE A 47 6.72 30.50 39.29
C PHE A 47 8.18 31.00 39.22
N ARG A 48 9.14 30.12 38.90
CA ARG A 48 10.57 30.46 38.90
C ARG A 48 10.96 31.44 37.79
N GLU A 49 11.99 32.25 38.05
CA GLU A 49 12.59 33.19 37.08
C GLU A 49 13.13 32.41 35.86
N GLY A 50 12.77 32.83 34.64
CA GLY A 50 13.09 32.12 33.38
C GLY A 50 12.04 31.10 32.88
N CYS A 51 10.94 30.90 33.63
CA CYS A 51 9.80 30.07 33.24
C CYS A 51 8.60 30.87 32.69
N GLU A 52 8.80 32.14 32.35
CA GLU A 52 7.78 33.10 31.89
C GLU A 52 6.86 32.57 30.77
N ILE A 53 5.62 33.04 30.80
CA ILE A 53 4.65 32.86 29.72
C ILE A 53 4.87 33.99 28.73
N ILE A 54 5.14 33.63 27.48
CA ILE A 54 5.43 34.62 26.44
C ILE A 54 4.12 34.96 25.73
N LEU A 55 3.77 36.25 25.72
CA LEU A 55 2.59 36.77 25.04
C LEU A 55 2.98 37.42 23.71
N TYR A 56 2.20 37.19 22.66
CA TYR A 56 2.31 37.90 21.39
C TYR A 56 0.91 38.35 20.96
N GLU A 57 0.74 39.64 20.67
CA GLU A 57 -0.57 40.25 20.35
C GLU A 57 -1.64 39.98 21.43
N GLY A 58 -1.23 39.92 22.71
CA GLY A 58 -2.13 39.62 23.84
C GLY A 58 -2.56 38.15 23.98
N GLN A 59 -2.00 37.25 23.16
CA GLN A 59 -2.26 35.80 23.19
C GLN A 59 -1.02 35.01 23.61
N ILE A 60 -1.19 33.80 24.15
CA ILE A 60 -0.07 32.96 24.61
C ILE A 60 0.70 32.40 23.41
N LEU A 61 1.91 32.89 23.18
CA LEU A 61 2.83 32.42 22.15
C LEU A 61 3.64 31.19 22.61
N ASP A 62 4.12 31.18 23.86
CA ASP A 62 4.78 30.02 24.49
C ASP A 62 4.44 29.94 25.98
N GLY A 63 4.27 28.72 26.51
CA GLY A 63 3.97 28.51 27.93
C GLY A 63 2.53 28.09 28.26
N ARG A 64 1.75 27.59 27.29
CA ARG A 64 0.38 27.07 27.51
C ARG A 64 0.27 26.06 28.65
N ASN A 65 1.19 25.10 28.70
CA ASN A 65 1.24 24.12 29.78
C ASN A 65 1.52 24.80 31.13
N ARG A 66 2.45 25.77 31.16
CA ARG A 66 2.77 26.54 32.37
C ARG A 66 1.60 27.41 32.83
N TYR A 67 0.86 28.00 31.90
CA TYR A 67 -0.38 28.72 32.19
C TYR A 67 -1.44 27.80 32.81
N SER A 68 -1.66 26.62 32.20
CA SER A 68 -2.61 25.64 32.71
C SER A 68 -2.24 25.15 34.11
N CYS A 69 -0.96 24.83 34.35
CA CYS A 69 -0.49 24.38 35.65
C CYS A 69 -0.53 25.51 36.69
N ALA A 70 -0.17 26.75 36.34
CA ALA A 70 -0.24 27.90 37.24
C ALA A 70 -1.67 28.18 37.70
N ARG A 71 -2.64 28.08 36.78
CA ARG A 71 -4.06 28.24 37.10
C ARG A 71 -4.57 27.16 38.06
N GLU A 72 -4.11 25.92 37.90
CA GLU A 72 -4.49 24.80 38.79
C GLU A 72 -3.73 24.80 40.13
N ALA A 73 -2.51 25.33 40.13
CA ALA A 73 -1.70 25.51 41.33
C ALA A 73 -2.13 26.75 42.16
N GLY A 74 -2.90 27.68 41.58
CA GLY A 74 -3.29 28.93 42.22
C GLY A 74 -2.14 29.96 42.31
N VAL A 75 -1.15 29.85 41.42
CA VAL A 75 0.06 30.70 41.41
C VAL A 75 -0.08 31.78 40.35
N THR A 76 0.27 33.03 40.70
CA THR A 76 0.28 34.14 39.74
C THR A 76 1.34 33.90 38.67
N PRO A 77 0.95 33.79 37.38
CA PRO A 77 1.91 33.52 36.31
C PRO A 77 2.78 34.75 36.03
N LEU A 78 4.07 34.54 35.81
CA LEU A 78 4.95 35.57 35.25
C LEU A 78 4.75 35.61 33.74
N VAL A 79 4.40 36.78 33.22
CA VAL A 79 4.13 37.02 31.79
C VAL A 79 5.16 37.99 31.23
N THR A 80 5.57 37.78 29.98
CA THR A 80 6.48 38.66 29.26
C THR A 80 6.01 38.81 27.81
N ASN A 81 6.04 40.04 27.28
CA ASN A 81 5.67 40.28 25.89
C ASN A 81 6.81 39.93 24.92
N PHE A 82 6.46 39.28 23.81
CA PHE A 82 7.32 39.05 22.66
C PHE A 82 7.38 40.32 21.82
N PHE A 83 8.59 40.80 21.53
CA PHE A 83 8.78 41.95 20.66
C PHE A 83 9.53 41.52 19.40
N ALA A 84 8.89 41.60 18.22
CA ALA A 84 9.51 41.21 16.95
C ALA A 84 10.83 41.94 16.67
N SER A 85 10.99 43.17 17.16
CA SER A 85 12.22 43.98 17.08
C SER A 85 13.39 43.44 17.91
N ARG A 86 13.12 42.69 18.99
CA ARG A 86 14.13 42.13 19.89
C ARG A 86 14.32 40.63 19.66
N ASP A 87 13.22 39.91 19.48
CA ASP A 87 13.15 38.45 19.56
C ASP A 87 13.01 37.79 18.17
N GLY A 88 12.91 38.59 17.10
CA GLY A 88 12.89 38.14 15.71
C GLY A 88 11.53 37.61 15.25
N ASP A 89 11.53 36.56 14.43
CA ASP A 89 10.32 35.94 13.91
C ASP A 89 9.60 35.11 15.01
N PRO A 90 8.32 35.41 15.34
CA PRO A 90 7.53 34.67 16.32
C PRO A 90 7.49 33.15 16.10
N LEU A 91 7.39 32.71 14.84
CA LEU A 91 7.36 31.28 14.49
C LEU A 91 8.71 30.63 14.84
N ARG A 92 9.81 31.29 14.47
CA ARG A 92 11.17 30.80 14.71
C ARG A 92 11.52 30.78 16.21
N TYR A 93 10.98 31.72 16.98
CA TYR A 93 11.12 31.76 18.44
C TYR A 93 10.43 30.58 19.13
N VAL A 94 9.16 30.32 18.79
CA VAL A 94 8.40 29.18 19.35
C VAL A 94 9.07 27.86 18.99
N ILE A 95 9.51 27.71 17.74
CA ILE A 95 10.23 26.53 17.25
C ILE A 95 11.52 26.30 18.04
N SER A 96 12.37 27.32 18.18
CA SER A 96 13.65 27.22 18.91
C SER A 96 13.46 26.87 20.40
N ARG A 97 12.49 27.50 21.06
CA ARG A 97 12.18 27.26 22.48
C ARG A 97 11.58 25.87 22.72
N ASN A 98 10.74 25.37 21.82
CA ASN A 98 10.08 24.07 21.98
C ASN A 98 10.94 22.89 21.48
N LEU A 99 11.78 23.07 20.44
CA LEU A 99 12.74 22.06 19.99
C LEU A 99 13.80 21.73 21.05
N ASN A 100 14.27 22.73 21.79
CA ASN A 100 15.33 22.55 22.81
C ASN A 100 14.81 22.02 24.16
N ARG A 101 13.51 22.16 24.45
CA ARG A 101 12.92 21.83 25.76
C ARG A 101 12.10 20.53 25.77
N ARG A 102 11.69 20.00 24.62
CA ARG A 102 10.92 18.75 24.52
C ARG A 102 11.68 17.73 23.68
N HIS A 103 11.78 16.50 24.17
CA HIS A 103 12.36 15.36 23.46
C HIS A 103 11.47 14.90 22.28
N LEU A 104 11.15 15.79 21.33
CA LEU A 104 10.40 15.46 20.13
C LEU A 104 11.26 14.57 19.22
N ASN A 105 10.77 13.37 18.93
CA ASN A 105 11.43 12.47 18.00
C ASN A 105 11.31 12.99 16.55
N GLU A 106 12.12 12.45 15.63
CA GLU A 106 12.17 12.91 14.24
C GLU A 106 10.79 12.87 13.54
N THR A 107 9.99 11.85 13.83
CA THR A 107 8.61 11.69 13.36
C THR A 107 7.75 12.89 13.78
N GLN A 108 7.78 13.27 15.06
CA GLN A 108 6.98 14.38 15.56
C GLN A 108 7.45 15.72 14.99
N ARG A 109 8.77 15.93 14.84
CA ARG A 109 9.31 17.16 14.23
C ARG A 109 8.84 17.33 12.79
N ALA A 110 8.85 16.25 12.00
CA ALA A 110 8.40 16.33 10.61
C ALA A 110 6.87 16.49 10.49
N TRP A 111 6.09 15.98 11.45
CA TRP A 111 4.67 16.28 11.55
C TRP A 111 4.42 17.78 11.75
N VAL A 112 5.08 18.39 12.74
CA VAL A 112 4.93 19.84 13.01
C VAL A 112 5.43 20.67 11.83
N ALA A 113 6.55 20.28 11.21
CA ALA A 113 7.06 20.93 10.00
C ALA A 113 6.04 20.92 8.85
N SER A 114 5.31 19.82 8.66
CA SER A 114 4.28 19.73 7.62
C SER A 114 3.11 20.68 7.88
N GLN A 115 2.73 20.86 9.15
CA GLN A 115 1.66 21.76 9.52
C GLN A 115 2.06 23.21 9.26
N VAL A 116 3.28 23.60 9.66
CA VAL A 116 3.85 24.93 9.39
C VAL A 116 3.88 25.24 7.89
N ALA A 117 4.24 24.27 7.05
CA ALA A 117 4.19 24.42 5.60
C ALA A 117 2.75 24.55 5.05
N SER A 118 1.76 23.89 5.66
CA SER A 118 0.36 24.00 5.23
C SER A 118 -0.36 25.27 5.69
N TYR A 119 0.03 25.86 6.83
CA TYR A 119 -0.62 27.06 7.38
C TYR A 119 -0.54 28.29 6.47
N THR A 120 0.44 28.34 5.55
CA THR A 120 0.62 29.47 4.61
C THR A 120 0.02 29.19 3.22
N HIS A 121 -0.50 27.98 2.98
CA HIS A 121 -1.02 27.54 1.68
C HIS A 121 -2.56 27.46 1.61
N GLY A 122 -3.25 27.78 2.71
CA GLY A 122 -4.70 27.62 2.89
C GLY A 122 -5.56 28.85 2.57
N GLY A 123 -5.13 29.74 1.69
CA GLY A 123 -6.01 30.75 1.08
C GLY A 123 -6.61 30.18 -0.21
N ASP A 124 -7.94 30.23 -0.34
CA ASP A 124 -8.72 29.69 -1.45
C ASP A 124 -8.01 29.78 -2.81
N ARG A 125 -7.66 28.62 -3.37
CA ARG A 125 -7.38 28.50 -4.80
C ARG A 125 -8.69 28.42 -5.56
N ARG A 126 -9.39 29.54 -5.66
CA ARG A 126 -10.12 29.86 -6.89
C ARG A 126 -9.24 30.82 -7.67
N SER A 127 -8.30 30.25 -8.42
CA SER A 127 -7.62 30.98 -9.47
C SER A 127 -8.69 31.42 -10.47
N ALA A 128 -8.94 32.73 -10.50
CA ALA A 128 -9.71 33.43 -11.52
C ALA A 128 -8.96 33.44 -12.89
N SER A 129 -8.32 32.32 -13.25
CA SER A 129 -7.60 32.13 -14.51
C SER A 129 -8.17 31.00 -15.38
N ASP A 130 -9.24 30.33 -14.95
CA ASP A 130 -9.92 29.28 -15.75
C ASP A 130 -11.30 29.70 -16.29
N GLN A 131 -11.58 31.00 -16.35
CA GLN A 131 -12.67 31.56 -17.17
C GLN A 131 -12.12 32.52 -18.21
N ALA A 132 -11.43 31.96 -19.21
CA ALA A 132 -11.30 32.60 -20.51
C ALA A 132 -11.30 31.50 -21.57
N ALA A 133 -12.48 30.95 -21.83
CA ALA A 133 -12.74 30.27 -23.08
C ALA A 133 -12.77 31.32 -24.21
N ASN A 134 -11.96 31.08 -25.24
CA ASN A 134 -12.13 31.47 -26.65
C ASN A 134 -13.10 32.62 -26.97
N LEU A 135 -12.60 33.72 -27.53
CA LEU A 135 -13.15 34.37 -28.74
C LEU A 135 -12.08 35.32 -29.36
N PRO A 136 -12.10 35.56 -30.69
CA PRO A 136 -10.92 35.88 -31.48
C PRO A 136 -10.57 37.38 -31.57
N LEU A 137 -9.31 37.62 -31.93
CA LEU A 137 -8.70 38.88 -32.33
C LEU A 137 -9.52 39.60 -33.41
N GLU A 138 -9.87 40.87 -33.15
CA GLU A 138 -9.89 41.90 -34.18
C GLU A 138 -9.19 43.17 -33.68
N THR A 139 -8.39 43.68 -34.59
CA THR A 139 -7.53 44.86 -34.54
C THR A 139 -8.33 46.17 -34.53
N GLU A 140 -7.78 47.17 -33.82
CA GLU A 140 -7.57 48.57 -34.25
C GLU A 140 -7.77 49.59 -33.11
N ALA A 141 -6.75 50.44 -32.92
CA ALA A 141 -6.76 51.65 -32.11
C ALA A 141 -7.49 52.80 -32.87
N PRO A 142 -7.47 54.11 -32.48
CA PRO A 142 -6.99 54.77 -31.26
C PRO A 142 -7.95 55.91 -30.75
N LYS A 143 -7.57 56.62 -29.66
CA LYS A 143 -7.48 58.11 -29.53
C LYS A 143 -7.91 58.71 -28.17
N ASN A 144 -6.89 59.28 -27.51
CA ASN A 144 -6.75 60.64 -26.98
C ASN A 144 -7.67 61.28 -25.90
N SER A 145 -6.95 61.79 -24.90
CA SER A 145 -7.18 63.01 -24.08
C SER A 145 -8.20 62.85 -22.94
N ALA A 146 -8.06 63.45 -21.75
CA ALA A 146 -7.28 64.61 -21.34
C ALA A 146 -6.96 64.61 -19.83
N ASN A 147 -6.04 65.50 -19.50
CA ASN A 147 -5.43 65.97 -18.25
C ASN A 147 -6.27 66.12 -16.95
N LEU A 148 -5.58 65.83 -15.81
CA LEU A 148 -5.43 66.61 -14.55
C LEU A 148 -6.47 66.47 -13.39
N PRO A 149 -6.08 66.80 -12.13
CA PRO A 149 -5.90 65.84 -11.04
C PRO A 149 -6.82 66.12 -9.82
N ASN A 150 -6.90 65.20 -8.84
CA ASN A 150 -6.84 65.65 -7.45
C ASN A 150 -6.50 64.56 -6.43
N LYS A 151 -5.82 65.07 -5.42
CA LYS A 151 -5.23 64.46 -4.23
C LYS A 151 -6.33 64.04 -3.24
N ALA A 152 -6.24 62.82 -2.72
CA ALA A 152 -6.72 62.49 -1.39
C ALA A 152 -5.86 61.34 -0.86
N GLU A 153 -4.98 61.70 0.07
CA GLU A 153 -4.14 60.82 0.85
C GLU A 153 -5.05 59.94 1.73
N GLY A 154 -5.19 58.67 1.37
CA GLY A 154 -5.61 57.60 2.26
C GLY A 154 -4.40 56.71 2.49
N VAL A 155 -3.83 56.76 3.70
CA VAL A 155 -2.81 55.80 4.13
C VAL A 155 -3.53 54.46 4.34
N GLU A 156 -3.66 53.67 3.28
CA GLU A 156 -3.97 52.26 3.40
C GLU A 156 -2.75 51.57 4.01
N GLN A 157 -2.89 51.13 5.26
CA GLN A 157 -2.00 50.15 5.85
C GLN A 157 -2.03 48.89 4.97
N ARG A 158 -0.98 48.72 4.17
CA ARG A 158 -0.73 47.46 3.49
C ARG A 158 -0.17 46.50 4.54
N ASP A 159 -1.03 45.64 5.07
CA ASP A 159 -0.59 44.45 5.78
C ASP A 159 0.34 43.66 4.85
N GLU A 160 1.62 43.55 5.24
CA GLU A 160 2.58 42.73 4.51
C GLU A 160 2.10 41.27 4.50
N PRO A 161 2.09 40.59 3.34
CA PRO A 161 1.69 39.19 3.29
C PRO A 161 2.70 38.35 4.08
N ALA A 162 2.20 37.64 5.10
CA ALA A 162 3.00 36.76 5.94
C ALA A 162 3.92 35.83 5.12
N PRO A 163 5.17 35.60 5.56
CA PRO A 163 6.18 34.87 4.80
C PRO A 163 5.71 33.45 4.48
N LYS A 164 5.69 33.10 3.18
CA LYS A 164 5.33 31.76 2.68
C LYS A 164 6.49 30.78 2.95
N VAL A 165 6.37 29.96 3.99
CA VAL A 165 7.35 28.92 4.31
C VAL A 165 7.10 27.71 3.39
N SER A 166 8.04 27.42 2.48
CA SER A 166 7.96 26.21 1.65
C SER A 166 8.17 24.94 2.48
N GLN A 167 7.81 23.76 1.95
CA GLN A 167 8.12 22.48 2.60
C GLN A 167 9.63 22.30 2.84
N ALA A 168 10.47 22.85 1.96
CA ALA A 168 11.93 22.83 2.11
C ALA A 168 12.42 23.75 3.23
N ASP A 169 11.79 24.92 3.39
CA ASP A 169 12.13 25.85 4.47
C ASP A 169 11.67 25.30 5.83
N ALA A 170 10.48 24.69 5.89
CA ALA A 170 10.01 23.97 7.06
C ALA A 170 10.94 22.79 7.42
N ALA A 171 11.41 22.02 6.42
CA ALA A 171 12.34 20.91 6.65
C ALA A 171 13.64 21.39 7.32
N LYS A 172 14.21 22.51 6.85
CA LYS A 172 15.40 23.14 7.46
C LYS A 172 15.13 23.65 8.86
N LEU A 173 14.01 24.33 9.09
CA LEU A 173 13.61 24.89 10.39
C LEU A 173 13.48 23.82 11.47
N PHE A 174 12.99 22.62 11.11
CA PHE A 174 12.74 21.52 12.03
C PHE A 174 13.83 20.43 12.02
N ASN A 175 14.90 20.63 11.26
CA ASN A 175 16.01 19.67 11.10
C ASN A 175 15.50 18.25 10.73
N VAL A 176 14.72 18.18 9.65
CA VAL A 176 14.17 16.94 9.07
C VAL A 176 14.33 16.96 7.56
N SER A 177 14.21 15.79 6.91
CA SER A 177 14.25 15.74 5.45
C SER A 177 12.98 16.35 4.83
N GLU A 178 13.10 16.99 3.67
CA GLU A 178 11.95 17.48 2.90
C GLU A 178 10.96 16.35 2.58
N ARG A 179 11.49 15.14 2.34
CA ARG A 179 10.69 13.92 2.14
C ARG A 179 9.83 13.62 3.37
N SER A 180 10.36 13.75 4.58
CA SER A 180 9.60 13.52 5.82
C SER A 180 8.47 14.55 5.99
N VAL A 181 8.71 15.81 5.62
CA VAL A 181 7.67 16.86 5.63
C VAL A 181 6.57 16.56 4.63
N ARG A 182 6.93 16.12 3.42
CA ARG A 182 5.99 15.73 2.36
C ARG A 182 5.17 14.51 2.74
N ASP A 183 5.81 13.48 3.29
CA ASP A 183 5.17 12.26 3.78
C ASP A 183 4.21 12.59 4.94
N ALA A 184 4.60 13.47 5.86
CA ALA A 184 3.72 13.93 6.94
C ALA A 184 2.51 14.73 6.43
N ALA A 185 2.70 15.62 5.45
CA ALA A 185 1.60 16.34 4.80
C ALA A 185 0.62 15.38 4.12
N LYS A 186 1.13 14.32 3.49
CA LYS A 186 0.32 13.26 2.88
C LYS A 186 -0.50 12.50 3.92
N VAL A 187 0.12 12.15 5.06
CA VAL A 187 -0.58 11.49 6.17
C VAL A 187 -1.69 12.39 6.70
N GLY A 188 -1.42 13.68 6.94
CA GLY A 188 -2.46 14.61 7.40
C GLY A 188 -3.62 14.80 6.42
N LYS A 189 -3.39 14.68 5.10
CA LYS A 189 -4.42 14.85 4.08
C LYS A 189 -5.27 13.59 3.83
N SER A 190 -4.65 12.41 3.86
CA SER A 190 -5.26 11.14 3.41
C SER A 190 -5.42 10.11 4.53
N GLY A 191 -4.80 10.35 5.68
CA GLY A 191 -4.88 9.51 6.86
C GLY A 191 -6.13 9.79 7.68
N ILE A 192 -6.76 8.73 8.19
CA ILE A 192 -7.82 8.84 9.22
C ILE A 192 -7.26 9.39 10.54
N ASP A 193 -8.13 9.90 11.40
CA ASP A 193 -7.74 10.52 12.67
C ASP A 193 -6.93 9.57 13.56
N GLU A 194 -7.32 8.30 13.64
CA GLU A 194 -6.61 7.30 14.44
C GLU A 194 -5.18 7.06 13.92
N LEU A 195 -4.97 7.11 12.60
CA LEU A 195 -3.64 6.99 11.99
C LEU A 195 -2.78 8.22 12.26
N ASN A 196 -3.39 9.41 12.16
CA ASN A 196 -2.73 10.68 12.45
C ASN A 196 -2.30 10.74 13.92
N GLU A 197 -3.14 10.27 14.84
CA GLU A 197 -2.83 10.23 16.26
C GLU A 197 -1.72 9.22 16.58
N ALA A 198 -1.71 8.05 15.94
CA ALA A 198 -0.62 7.08 16.09
C ALA A 198 0.75 7.65 15.66
N VAL A 199 0.78 8.57 14.69
CA VAL A 199 2.01 9.29 14.30
C VAL A 199 2.37 10.36 15.31
N ARG A 200 1.41 11.15 15.80
CA ARG A 200 1.62 12.20 16.82
C ARG A 200 2.13 11.63 18.14
N ALA A 201 1.56 10.52 18.58
CA ALA A 201 2.00 9.77 19.76
C ALA A 201 3.36 9.08 19.56
N GLY A 202 3.91 9.07 18.34
CA GLY A 202 5.21 8.45 18.05
C GLY A 202 5.17 6.91 17.94
N HIS A 203 3.98 6.30 17.92
CA HIS A 203 3.80 4.86 17.78
C HIS A 203 4.02 4.35 16.35
N LEU A 204 3.98 5.26 15.36
CA LEU A 204 4.19 4.94 13.96
C LEU A 204 5.13 5.95 13.29
N SER A 205 6.14 5.46 12.57
CA SER A 205 7.02 6.32 11.77
C SER A 205 6.26 6.98 10.62
N ILE A 206 6.61 8.21 10.26
CA ILE A 206 5.98 8.94 9.13
C ILE A 206 6.01 8.14 7.83
N SER A 207 7.14 7.51 7.50
CA SER A 207 7.26 6.75 6.24
C SER A 207 6.29 5.57 6.17
N ALA A 208 6.11 4.85 7.27
CA ALA A 208 5.11 3.77 7.37
C ALA A 208 3.68 4.32 7.32
N ALA A 209 3.41 5.43 8.00
CA ALA A 209 2.11 6.10 7.97
C ALA A 209 1.75 6.62 6.58
N ALA A 210 2.71 7.17 5.82
CA ALA A 210 2.49 7.68 4.47
C ALA A 210 2.16 6.58 3.44
N LYS A 211 2.60 5.34 3.71
CA LYS A 211 2.15 4.15 2.99
C LYS A 211 0.75 3.72 3.44
N ALA A 212 0.52 3.69 4.75
CA ALA A 212 -0.78 3.36 5.32
C ALA A 212 -1.90 4.29 4.83
N ALA A 213 -1.62 5.59 4.71
CA ALA A 213 -2.57 6.61 4.25
C ALA A 213 -3.07 6.42 2.80
N MET A 214 -2.43 5.53 2.02
CA MET A 214 -2.89 5.16 0.67
C MET A 214 -3.83 3.95 0.66
N LEU A 215 -4.03 3.32 1.81
CA LEU A 215 -4.86 2.12 1.97
C LEU A 215 -6.30 2.49 2.32
N PRO A 216 -7.26 1.57 2.16
CA PRO A 216 -8.64 1.79 2.58
C PRO A 216 -8.74 2.17 4.07
N PRO A 217 -9.76 2.97 4.47
CA PRO A 217 -9.92 3.45 5.84
C PRO A 217 -9.93 2.33 6.91
N GLU A 218 -10.51 1.18 6.60
CA GLU A 218 -10.54 0.02 7.51
C GLU A 218 -9.13 -0.51 7.80
N THR A 219 -8.30 -0.66 6.76
CA THR A 219 -6.92 -1.09 6.88
C THR A 219 -6.08 -0.05 7.64
N GLN A 220 -6.32 1.24 7.40
CA GLN A 220 -5.68 2.32 8.17
C GLN A 220 -5.98 2.20 9.66
N ARG A 221 -7.24 1.94 10.04
CA ARG A 221 -7.66 1.77 11.44
C ARG A 221 -7.00 0.57 12.09
N ARG A 222 -6.95 -0.56 11.39
CA ARG A 222 -6.24 -1.77 11.85
C ARG A 222 -4.75 -1.48 12.09
N ILE A 223 -4.11 -0.76 11.17
CA ILE A 223 -2.69 -0.36 11.32
C ILE A 223 -2.49 0.54 12.53
N ALA A 224 -3.36 1.54 12.74
CA ALA A 224 -3.30 2.44 13.87
C ALA A 224 -3.44 1.69 15.22
N GLN A 225 -4.41 0.79 15.33
CA GLN A 225 -4.61 -0.04 16.53
C GLN A 225 -3.39 -0.91 16.84
N VAL A 226 -2.82 -1.57 15.82
CA VAL A 226 -1.63 -2.41 15.99
C VAL A 226 -0.41 -1.57 16.38
N ALA A 227 -0.25 -0.38 15.79
CA ALA A 227 0.82 0.56 16.15
C ALA A 227 0.72 1.00 17.62
N ALA A 228 -0.47 1.37 18.08
CA ALA A 228 -0.72 1.75 19.48
C ALA A 228 -0.39 0.62 20.47
N SER A 229 -0.57 -0.65 20.07
CA SER A 229 -0.18 -1.81 20.89
C SER A 229 1.33 -2.09 20.97
N GLY A 230 2.18 -1.24 20.36
CA GLY A 230 3.64 -1.41 20.34
C GLY A 230 4.15 -2.48 19.38
N LYS A 231 3.28 -3.08 18.56
CA LYS A 231 3.62 -4.19 17.64
C LYS A 231 4.09 -3.69 16.28
N ALA A 232 5.16 -2.89 16.26
CA ALA A 232 5.70 -2.28 15.04
C ALA A 232 6.04 -3.30 13.92
N ASN A 233 6.48 -4.51 14.29
CA ASN A 233 6.76 -5.58 13.32
C ASN A 233 5.51 -6.06 12.58
N VAL A 234 4.35 -6.08 13.26
CA VAL A 234 3.07 -6.47 12.65
C VAL A 234 2.63 -5.39 11.67
N VAL A 235 2.79 -4.10 12.00
CA VAL A 235 2.51 -2.99 11.05
C VAL A 235 3.35 -3.12 9.79
N ARG A 236 4.65 -3.38 9.93
CA ARG A 236 5.55 -3.60 8.77
C ARG A 236 5.11 -4.81 7.94
N LYS A 237 4.68 -5.90 8.59
CA LYS A 237 4.17 -7.10 7.91
C LYS A 237 2.94 -6.78 7.07
N VAL A 238 1.95 -6.10 7.66
CA VAL A 238 0.73 -5.66 6.95
C VAL A 238 1.08 -4.78 5.75
N LEU A 239 1.90 -3.75 5.95
CA LEU A 239 2.30 -2.86 4.83
C LEU A 239 3.03 -3.61 3.71
N LYS A 240 3.83 -4.64 4.03
CA LYS A 240 4.47 -5.50 3.02
C LYS A 240 3.46 -6.35 2.27
N GLN A 241 2.48 -6.93 2.97
CA GLN A 241 1.40 -7.72 2.37
C GLN A 241 0.56 -6.88 1.40
N GLU A 242 0.13 -5.69 1.82
CA GLU A 242 -0.65 -4.76 1.00
C GLU A 242 0.15 -4.27 -0.21
N GLY A 243 1.42 -3.91 -0.01
CA GLY A 243 2.31 -3.49 -1.11
C GLY A 243 2.55 -4.61 -2.13
N ARG A 244 2.67 -5.85 -1.67
CA ARG A 244 2.79 -7.03 -2.53
C ARG A 244 1.50 -7.29 -3.29
N ALA A 245 0.34 -7.25 -2.63
CA ALA A 245 -0.97 -7.44 -3.25
C ALA A 245 -1.21 -6.41 -4.36
N LYS A 246 -0.88 -5.13 -4.11
CA LYS A 246 -0.95 -4.09 -5.14
C LYS A 246 -0.07 -4.41 -6.35
N ARG A 247 1.19 -4.82 -6.12
CA ARG A 247 2.12 -5.15 -7.20
C ARG A 247 1.65 -6.38 -8.00
N GLU A 248 1.09 -7.38 -7.34
CA GLU A 248 0.52 -8.56 -8.00
C GLU A 248 -0.70 -8.19 -8.84
N ALA A 249 -1.61 -7.35 -8.32
CA ALA A 249 -2.76 -6.84 -9.08
C ALA A 249 -2.35 -6.00 -10.30
N GLU A 250 -1.36 -5.10 -10.14
CA GLU A 250 -0.81 -4.32 -11.25
C GLU A 250 -0.15 -5.22 -12.31
N LEU A 251 0.51 -6.31 -11.88
CA LEU A 251 1.11 -7.29 -12.79
C LEU A 251 0.04 -8.12 -13.51
N GLY A 252 -0.98 -8.60 -12.80
CA GLY A 252 -2.10 -9.34 -13.38
C GLY A 252 -2.82 -8.51 -14.45
N ALA A 253 -3.13 -7.24 -14.15
CA ALA A 253 -3.73 -6.33 -15.12
C ALA A 253 -2.86 -6.15 -16.39
N LYS A 254 -1.54 -6.04 -16.23
CA LYS A 254 -0.61 -5.95 -17.38
C LYS A 254 -0.59 -7.24 -18.21
N GLN A 255 -0.58 -8.39 -17.56
CA GLN A 255 -0.56 -9.69 -18.24
C GLN A 255 -1.86 -9.98 -18.98
N CYS A 256 -3.01 -9.67 -18.37
CA CYS A 256 -4.32 -9.78 -19.01
C CYS A 256 -4.49 -8.83 -20.22
N ALA A 257 -3.77 -7.70 -20.24
CA ALA A 257 -3.83 -6.74 -21.33
C ALA A 257 -2.92 -7.09 -22.53
N LEU A 258 -2.17 -8.19 -22.47
CA LEU A 258 -1.31 -8.61 -23.58
C LEU A 258 -2.17 -9.08 -24.78
N PRO A 259 -1.75 -8.77 -26.03
CA PRO A 259 -2.49 -9.18 -27.22
C PRO A 259 -2.49 -10.70 -27.41
N GLU A 260 -1.41 -11.37 -27.00
CA GLU A 260 -1.36 -12.82 -26.87
C GLU A 260 -1.45 -13.20 -25.39
N LYS A 261 -2.34 -14.13 -25.06
CA LYS A 261 -2.48 -14.64 -23.69
C LYS A 261 -1.17 -15.28 -23.24
N LYS A 262 -0.63 -14.81 -22.11
CA LYS A 262 0.52 -15.40 -21.41
C LYS A 262 0.17 -15.59 -19.94
N TYR A 263 0.77 -16.59 -19.32
CA TYR A 263 0.47 -16.97 -17.93
C TYR A 263 1.52 -16.44 -16.96
N GLY A 264 1.07 -15.80 -15.88
CA GLY A 264 1.89 -15.41 -14.75
C GLY A 264 2.13 -16.56 -13.77
N VAL A 265 1.29 -17.60 -13.82
CA VAL A 265 1.38 -18.79 -12.98
C VAL A 265 1.20 -20.04 -13.83
N ILE A 266 2.12 -20.99 -13.71
CA ILE A 266 2.03 -22.30 -14.36
C ILE A 266 2.14 -23.38 -13.27
N LEU A 267 1.15 -24.26 -13.19
CA LEU A 267 1.24 -25.52 -12.43
C LEU A 267 1.40 -26.66 -13.43
N ALA A 268 2.39 -27.53 -13.24
CA ALA A 268 2.66 -28.61 -14.17
C ALA A 268 2.89 -29.94 -13.43
N ASP A 269 2.29 -31.01 -13.94
CA ASP A 269 2.51 -32.39 -13.50
C ASP A 269 2.86 -33.30 -14.69
N PRO A 270 4.10 -33.19 -15.24
CA PRO A 270 4.46 -33.94 -16.44
C PRO A 270 4.37 -35.45 -16.26
N GLU A 271 4.07 -36.14 -17.35
CA GLU A 271 4.01 -37.60 -17.45
C GLU A 271 5.41 -38.22 -17.52
N TRP A 272 6.15 -38.13 -16.40
CA TRP A 272 7.52 -38.59 -16.28
C TRP A 272 7.66 -40.08 -16.62
N ARG A 273 8.52 -40.42 -17.59
CA ARG A 273 8.90 -41.81 -17.84
C ARG A 273 9.91 -42.29 -16.79
N PHE A 274 9.56 -43.38 -16.11
CA PHE A 274 10.46 -44.08 -15.19
C PHE A 274 11.23 -45.19 -15.89
N LYS A 275 12.55 -45.25 -15.70
CA LYS A 275 13.33 -46.43 -16.08
C LYS A 275 13.10 -47.55 -15.08
N THR A 276 12.53 -48.66 -15.53
CA THR A 276 12.44 -49.92 -14.77
C THR A 276 13.65 -50.80 -15.06
N TRP A 277 14.17 -51.49 -14.06
CA TRP A 277 15.40 -52.31 -14.16
C TRP A 277 15.10 -53.82 -14.16
N SER A 278 13.83 -54.22 -14.21
CA SER A 278 13.37 -55.62 -14.26
C SER A 278 11.96 -55.74 -14.83
N GLU A 279 11.62 -56.91 -15.38
CA GLU A 279 10.26 -57.21 -15.88
C GLU A 279 9.20 -57.09 -14.78
N ALA A 280 9.47 -57.55 -13.56
CA ALA A 280 8.54 -57.41 -12.42
C ALA A 280 8.32 -55.95 -11.99
N GLY A 281 9.23 -55.04 -12.34
CA GLY A 281 9.06 -53.60 -12.12
C GLY A 281 8.11 -52.95 -13.14
N MET A 282 7.91 -53.59 -14.30
CA MET A 282 7.02 -53.08 -15.36
C MET A 282 5.56 -53.09 -14.91
N ASP A 283 5.12 -54.06 -14.10
CA ASP A 283 3.74 -54.12 -13.56
C ASP A 283 3.33 -52.88 -12.75
N ARG A 284 4.30 -52.14 -12.21
CA ARG A 284 4.09 -50.93 -11.39
C ARG A 284 4.47 -49.64 -12.11
N ALA A 285 4.82 -49.70 -13.41
CA ALA A 285 5.22 -48.54 -14.18
C ALA A 285 4.02 -47.62 -14.46
N ALA A 286 4.26 -46.31 -14.45
CA ALA A 286 3.24 -45.32 -14.81
C ALA A 286 2.69 -45.54 -16.23
N ASP A 287 3.53 -46.07 -17.13
CA ASP A 287 3.17 -46.45 -18.51
C ASP A 287 1.98 -47.42 -18.62
N ASN A 288 1.67 -48.18 -17.57
CA ASN A 288 0.51 -49.06 -17.56
C ASN A 288 -0.82 -48.31 -17.34
N HIS A 289 -0.76 -47.04 -16.91
CA HIS A 289 -1.92 -46.22 -16.60
C HIS A 289 -2.15 -45.10 -17.62
N TYR A 290 -1.09 -44.49 -18.13
CA TYR A 290 -1.14 -43.43 -19.16
C TYR A 290 0.19 -43.36 -19.94
N PRO A 291 0.19 -42.85 -21.19
CA PRO A 291 1.43 -42.67 -21.96
C PRO A 291 2.40 -41.74 -21.23
N THR A 292 3.67 -42.15 -21.11
CA THR A 292 4.74 -41.31 -20.54
C THR A 292 5.70 -40.81 -21.63
N SER A 293 6.36 -39.68 -21.36
CA SER A 293 7.28 -39.01 -22.28
C SER A 293 8.72 -39.06 -21.79
N GLU A 294 9.67 -39.10 -22.74
CA GLU A 294 11.09 -38.98 -22.43
C GLU A 294 11.42 -37.55 -21.93
N LEU A 295 12.51 -37.43 -21.16
CA LEU A 295 12.96 -36.14 -20.63
C LEU A 295 13.13 -35.08 -21.72
N THR A 296 13.68 -35.47 -22.89
CA THR A 296 13.90 -34.57 -24.01
C THR A 296 12.60 -34.00 -24.56
N ASP A 297 11.54 -34.80 -24.59
CA ASP A 297 10.24 -34.38 -25.13
C ASP A 297 9.55 -33.42 -24.16
N ILE A 298 9.60 -33.72 -22.86
CA ILE A 298 9.07 -32.83 -21.81
C ILE A 298 9.84 -31.50 -21.82
N ALA A 299 11.17 -31.54 -21.90
CA ALA A 299 12.01 -30.34 -21.93
C ALA A 299 11.81 -29.49 -23.19
N ALA A 300 11.46 -30.11 -24.33
CA ALA A 300 11.24 -29.43 -25.61
C ALA A 300 9.86 -28.76 -25.74
N ARG A 301 8.95 -28.95 -24.78
CA ARG A 301 7.63 -28.28 -24.78
C ARG A 301 7.78 -26.77 -24.81
N GLU A 302 6.94 -26.10 -25.60
CA GLU A 302 6.97 -24.65 -25.81
C GLU A 302 6.39 -23.84 -24.62
N VAL A 303 6.69 -24.24 -23.38
CA VAL A 303 6.24 -23.55 -22.17
C VAL A 303 6.76 -22.10 -22.12
N VAL A 304 7.94 -21.85 -22.68
CA VAL A 304 8.49 -20.49 -22.84
C VAL A 304 7.51 -19.59 -23.59
N ALA A 305 6.87 -20.10 -24.65
CA ALA A 305 5.99 -19.33 -25.52
C ALA A 305 4.70 -18.90 -24.82
N ILE A 306 4.23 -19.64 -23.82
CA ILE A 306 3.02 -19.31 -23.05
C ILE A 306 3.32 -18.60 -21.71
N SER A 307 4.58 -18.63 -21.25
CA SER A 307 4.99 -17.96 -20.00
C SER A 307 5.08 -16.43 -20.17
N ALA A 308 4.54 -15.68 -19.21
CA ALA A 308 4.79 -14.24 -19.13
C ALA A 308 6.28 -13.95 -18.83
N GLU A 309 6.70 -12.68 -18.95
CA GLU A 309 8.07 -12.27 -18.57
C GLU A 309 8.32 -12.47 -17.07
N ASP A 310 7.36 -12.05 -16.25
CA ASP A 310 7.32 -12.28 -14.80
C ASP A 310 6.37 -13.43 -14.49
N CYS A 311 6.92 -14.62 -14.23
CA CYS A 311 6.15 -15.86 -14.12
C CYS A 311 6.68 -16.77 -13.01
N VAL A 312 5.77 -17.46 -12.33
CA VAL A 312 6.10 -18.53 -11.38
C VAL A 312 5.68 -19.89 -11.95
N LEU A 313 6.57 -20.86 -11.85
CA LEU A 313 6.33 -22.26 -12.20
C LEU A 313 6.30 -23.11 -10.92
N TYR A 314 5.22 -23.87 -10.76
CA TYR A 314 5.08 -24.94 -9.80
C TYR A 314 5.16 -26.27 -10.56
N LEU A 315 6.22 -27.04 -10.36
CA LEU A 315 6.48 -28.27 -11.11
C LEU A 315 6.50 -29.49 -10.18
N TRP A 316 5.53 -30.38 -10.35
CA TRP A 316 5.52 -31.66 -9.65
C TRP A 316 6.61 -32.57 -10.16
N VAL A 317 7.36 -33.14 -9.21
CA VAL A 317 8.31 -34.22 -9.45
C VAL A 317 8.16 -35.27 -8.38
N THR A 318 8.30 -36.53 -8.78
CA THR A 318 8.61 -37.59 -7.82
C THR A 318 10.07 -37.46 -7.39
N ARG A 319 10.43 -38.02 -6.23
CA ARG A 319 11.80 -37.89 -5.69
C ARG A 319 12.90 -38.32 -6.66
N PRO A 320 12.76 -39.44 -7.41
CA PRO A 320 13.78 -39.84 -8.40
C PRO A 320 13.88 -38.88 -9.59
N MET A 321 12.83 -38.11 -9.87
CA MET A 321 12.76 -37.17 -10.99
C MET A 321 13.25 -35.76 -10.63
N LEU A 322 13.80 -35.55 -9.43
CA LEU A 322 14.28 -34.24 -9.00
C LEU A 322 15.31 -33.65 -9.99
N GLU A 323 16.31 -34.43 -10.39
CA GLU A 323 17.34 -33.96 -11.33
C GLU A 323 16.73 -33.58 -12.69
N MET A 324 15.85 -34.44 -13.21
CA MET A 324 15.11 -34.22 -14.45
C MET A 324 14.24 -32.96 -14.38
N GLY A 325 13.53 -32.75 -13.27
CA GLY A 325 12.73 -31.56 -13.03
C GLY A 325 13.55 -30.29 -13.11
N LEU A 326 14.75 -30.27 -12.52
CA LEU A 326 15.65 -29.12 -12.59
C LEU A 326 16.15 -28.86 -14.03
N VAL A 327 16.34 -29.90 -14.83
CA VAL A 327 16.66 -29.77 -16.26
C VAL A 327 15.48 -29.15 -17.02
N VAL A 328 14.27 -29.66 -16.79
CA VAL A 328 13.04 -29.15 -17.43
C VAL A 328 12.79 -27.69 -17.07
N MET A 329 12.93 -27.30 -15.79
CA MET A 329 12.78 -25.90 -15.37
C MET A 329 13.72 -24.97 -16.14
N ARG A 330 15.00 -25.35 -16.28
CA ARG A 330 15.98 -24.58 -17.05
C ARG A 330 15.62 -24.51 -18.53
N ALA A 331 15.20 -25.62 -19.13
CA ALA A 331 14.77 -25.65 -20.53
C ALA A 331 13.57 -24.74 -20.79
N TRP A 332 12.62 -24.69 -19.84
CA TRP A 332 11.46 -23.80 -19.89
C TRP A 332 11.76 -22.35 -19.45
N GLY A 333 13.02 -22.02 -19.15
CA GLY A 333 13.44 -20.65 -18.81
C GLY A 333 13.17 -20.21 -17.37
N PHE A 334 12.97 -21.13 -16.44
CA PHE A 334 12.75 -20.85 -15.02
C PHE A 334 13.98 -21.16 -14.18
N ALA A 335 14.35 -20.23 -13.30
CA ALA A 335 15.35 -20.46 -12.27
C ALA A 335 14.70 -21.14 -11.06
N TYR A 336 15.30 -22.22 -10.55
CA TYR A 336 14.85 -22.88 -9.32
C TYR A 336 15.06 -21.98 -8.10
N VAL A 337 14.07 -21.92 -7.21
CA VAL A 337 14.08 -21.08 -6.00
C VAL A 337 13.91 -21.90 -4.72
N SER A 338 12.90 -22.78 -4.67
CA SER A 338 12.57 -23.56 -3.47
C SER A 338 11.65 -24.75 -3.84
N CYS A 339 11.19 -25.53 -2.87
CA CYS A 339 10.19 -26.56 -3.08
C CYS A 339 9.26 -26.76 -1.86
N HIS A 340 8.08 -27.31 -2.10
CA HIS A 340 7.28 -28.00 -1.07
C HIS A 340 7.51 -29.51 -1.15
N GLY A 341 7.33 -30.20 -0.03
CA GLY A 341 7.17 -31.65 0.03
C GLY A 341 5.73 -32.00 0.37
N TRP A 342 5.15 -32.95 -0.36
CA TRP A 342 3.84 -33.51 -0.06
C TRP A 342 4.01 -34.86 0.63
N ASP A 343 3.75 -34.89 1.93
CA ASP A 343 3.60 -36.09 2.74
C ASP A 343 2.25 -36.74 2.43
N LYS A 344 2.32 -37.91 1.80
CA LYS A 344 1.19 -38.74 1.38
C LYS A 344 0.50 -39.45 2.54
N GLU A 345 1.07 -39.37 3.75
CA GLU A 345 0.68 -40.03 5.02
C GLU A 345 0.75 -41.57 5.00
N VAL A 346 0.60 -42.18 3.83
CA VAL A 346 0.66 -43.62 3.60
C VAL A 346 1.76 -43.91 2.59
N GLY A 347 2.80 -44.58 3.07
CA GLY A 347 3.95 -44.96 2.27
C GLY A 347 3.70 -46.10 1.28
N GLY A 348 4.28 -45.97 0.09
CA GLY A 348 4.51 -47.09 -0.84
C GLY A 348 5.81 -47.85 -0.53
N THR A 349 6.09 -48.90 -1.32
CA THR A 349 7.25 -49.78 -1.09
C THR A 349 8.58 -49.03 -1.13
N GLY A 350 8.75 -48.15 -2.13
CA GLY A 350 10.01 -47.44 -2.35
C GLY A 350 11.20 -48.36 -2.68
N TYR A 351 12.34 -47.78 -3.05
CA TYR A 351 13.60 -48.51 -3.28
C TYR A 351 14.58 -48.27 -2.13
N TRP A 352 15.02 -47.02 -1.98
CA TRP A 352 15.96 -46.59 -0.93
C TRP A 352 15.25 -46.14 0.35
N ASN A 353 14.09 -45.50 0.18
CA ASN A 353 13.25 -44.97 1.25
C ASN A 353 11.79 -45.29 0.91
N ILE A 354 10.92 -45.32 1.92
CA ILE A 354 9.46 -45.43 1.76
C ILE A 354 8.97 -44.37 0.76
N ASP A 355 7.99 -44.74 -0.07
CA ASP A 355 7.40 -43.84 -1.07
C ASP A 355 6.18 -43.11 -0.54
N ASP A 356 6.44 -42.17 0.37
CA ASP A 356 5.48 -41.32 1.07
C ASP A 356 5.60 -39.83 0.72
N LEU A 357 6.58 -39.44 -0.10
CA LEU A 357 6.87 -38.03 -0.38
C LEU A 357 6.98 -37.75 -1.89
N GLU A 358 6.26 -36.72 -2.33
CA GLU A 358 6.46 -36.07 -3.64
C GLU A 358 6.92 -34.62 -3.45
N LEU A 359 7.58 -34.04 -4.46
CA LEU A 359 8.10 -32.68 -4.39
C LEU A 359 7.35 -31.78 -5.38
N LEU A 360 7.07 -30.56 -4.96
CA LEU A 360 6.58 -29.49 -5.80
C LEU A 360 7.67 -28.42 -5.88
N LEU A 361 8.40 -28.39 -6.99
CA LEU A 361 9.47 -27.43 -7.21
C LEU A 361 8.86 -26.06 -7.54
N ILE A 362 9.51 -24.99 -7.07
CA ILE A 362 9.13 -23.60 -7.33
C ILE A 362 10.24 -22.97 -8.17
N GLY A 363 9.87 -22.53 -9.37
CA GLY A 363 10.73 -21.77 -10.26
C GLY A 363 10.18 -20.39 -10.55
N THR A 364 11.07 -19.46 -10.86
CA THR A 364 10.69 -18.10 -11.25
C THR A 364 11.39 -17.66 -12.52
N LYS A 365 10.68 -16.85 -13.30
CA LYS A 365 11.18 -16.08 -14.44
C LYS A 365 10.85 -14.61 -14.19
N GLY A 366 11.77 -13.71 -14.50
CA GLY A 366 11.60 -12.28 -14.25
C GLY A 366 11.50 -11.92 -12.76
N ASP A 367 10.75 -10.86 -12.47
CA ASP A 367 10.49 -10.30 -11.15
C ASP A 367 9.01 -10.51 -10.77
N VAL A 368 8.61 -11.76 -10.59
CA VAL A 368 7.27 -12.12 -10.08
C VAL A 368 7.17 -11.85 -8.57
N PRO A 369 6.07 -11.26 -8.04
CA PRO A 369 5.94 -10.95 -6.61
C PRO A 369 5.95 -12.20 -5.73
N CYS A 370 7.06 -12.42 -5.00
CA CYS A 370 7.13 -13.51 -4.02
C CYS A 370 6.05 -13.36 -2.92
N PRO A 371 5.64 -14.46 -2.27
CA PRO A 371 4.74 -14.40 -1.12
C PRO A 371 5.27 -13.44 -0.04
N ALA A 372 4.36 -12.67 0.56
CA ALA A 372 4.73 -11.76 1.64
C ALA A 372 5.00 -12.55 2.93
N PRO A 373 5.87 -12.06 3.83
CA PRO A 373 6.13 -12.74 5.09
C PRO A 373 4.85 -13.11 5.83
N GLY A 374 4.73 -14.39 6.19
CA GLY A 374 3.59 -14.97 6.91
C GLY A 374 2.27 -15.00 6.16
N THR A 375 2.29 -14.95 4.82
CA THR A 375 1.27 -15.54 3.93
C THR A 375 1.75 -16.84 3.28
N GLN A 376 2.97 -17.27 3.61
CA GLN A 376 3.60 -18.46 3.06
C GLN A 376 3.05 -19.72 3.71
N GLU A 377 2.82 -20.75 2.93
CA GLU A 377 2.50 -22.08 3.44
C GLU A 377 3.72 -22.78 4.04
N ARG A 378 3.45 -23.76 4.90
CA ARG A 378 4.50 -24.64 5.41
C ARG A 378 5.10 -25.45 4.25
N ALA A 379 6.40 -25.68 4.31
CA ALA A 379 7.11 -26.41 3.27
C ALA A 379 6.64 -27.88 3.15
N LEU A 380 6.17 -28.48 4.25
CA LEU A 380 5.60 -29.83 4.26
C LEU A 380 4.08 -29.75 4.27
N LEU A 381 3.46 -30.30 3.22
CA LEU A 381 2.02 -30.41 3.04
C LEU A 381 1.59 -31.82 3.42
N HIS A 382 0.60 -31.95 4.31
CA HIS A 382 0.04 -33.24 4.70
C HIS A 382 -1.28 -33.45 3.98
N ALA A 383 -1.37 -34.48 3.15
CA ALA A 383 -2.63 -34.89 2.53
C ALA A 383 -2.58 -36.37 2.16
N LYS A 384 -3.61 -37.12 2.56
CA LYS A 384 -3.72 -38.54 2.21
C LYS A 384 -3.78 -38.74 0.70
N ARG A 385 -3.00 -39.70 0.20
CA ARG A 385 -3.00 -40.10 -1.22
C ARG A 385 -4.42 -40.45 -1.72
N GLY A 386 -4.84 -39.81 -2.79
CA GLY A 386 -6.09 -40.08 -3.50
C GLY A 386 -5.95 -41.16 -4.58
N GLN A 387 -6.67 -40.98 -5.70
CA GLN A 387 -6.55 -41.83 -6.89
C GLN A 387 -5.12 -41.79 -7.47
N HIS A 388 -4.78 -42.76 -8.33
CA HIS A 388 -3.42 -42.86 -8.88
C HIS A 388 -2.99 -41.55 -9.57
N SER A 389 -1.80 -41.06 -9.19
CA SER A 389 -1.23 -39.76 -9.61
C SER A 389 -2.03 -38.50 -9.25
N ALA A 390 -3.13 -38.60 -8.47
CA ALA A 390 -3.93 -37.42 -8.09
C ALA A 390 -3.22 -36.60 -7.03
N LYS A 391 -2.88 -35.35 -7.38
CA LYS A 391 -2.22 -34.39 -6.49
C LYS A 391 -3.24 -33.71 -5.57
N PRO A 392 -2.84 -33.18 -4.41
CA PRO A 392 -3.76 -32.51 -3.50
C PRO A 392 -4.31 -31.22 -4.10
N GLU A 393 -5.64 -31.07 -4.13
CA GLU A 393 -6.32 -29.87 -4.62
C GLU A 393 -5.94 -28.61 -3.81
N ALA A 394 -5.59 -28.79 -2.53
CA ALA A 394 -5.08 -27.73 -1.64
C ALA A 394 -3.85 -26.99 -2.18
N VAL A 395 -3.08 -27.60 -3.08
CA VAL A 395 -1.95 -26.92 -3.74
C VAL A 395 -2.43 -25.84 -4.70
N ALA A 396 -3.45 -26.13 -5.49
CA ALA A 396 -4.01 -25.13 -6.39
C ALA A 396 -4.71 -24.00 -5.60
N GLU A 397 -5.42 -24.34 -4.50
CA GLU A 397 -6.03 -23.36 -3.60
C GLU A 397 -4.98 -22.42 -2.97
N MET A 398 -3.85 -22.98 -2.53
CA MET A 398 -2.70 -22.19 -2.06
C MET A 398 -2.22 -21.23 -3.13
N ILE A 399 -2.01 -21.72 -4.36
CA ILE A 399 -1.50 -20.91 -5.46
C ILE A 399 -2.49 -19.80 -5.82
N GLU A 400 -3.80 -20.09 -5.81
CA GLU A 400 -4.86 -19.12 -6.04
C GLU A 400 -4.84 -18.01 -4.98
N ALA A 401 -4.73 -18.38 -3.70
CA ALA A 401 -4.63 -17.41 -2.60
C ALA A 401 -3.37 -16.54 -2.69
N LEU A 402 -2.27 -17.09 -3.22
CA LEU A 402 -1.02 -16.35 -3.41
C LEU A 402 -1.03 -15.46 -4.66
N PHE A 403 -1.75 -15.81 -5.72
CA PHE A 403 -1.73 -15.09 -6.99
C PHE A 403 -3.13 -14.87 -7.56
N PRO A 404 -4.05 -14.21 -6.83
CA PRO A 404 -5.46 -14.17 -7.19
C PRO A 404 -5.74 -13.48 -8.54
N THR A 405 -4.85 -12.63 -9.06
CA THR A 405 -5.12 -11.83 -10.27
C THR A 405 -4.28 -12.23 -11.48
N LEU A 406 -3.19 -12.98 -11.29
CA LEU A 406 -2.37 -13.44 -12.42
C LEU A 406 -3.13 -14.49 -13.25
N PRO A 407 -3.05 -14.45 -14.59
CA PRO A 407 -3.52 -15.54 -15.45
C PRO A 407 -2.78 -16.84 -15.15
N LYS A 408 -3.52 -17.95 -15.06
CA LYS A 408 -3.01 -19.24 -14.61
C LYS A 408 -3.36 -20.36 -15.58
N ILE A 409 -2.48 -21.35 -15.67
CA ILE A 409 -2.73 -22.60 -16.40
C ILE A 409 -2.23 -23.81 -15.61
N GLU A 410 -2.99 -24.89 -15.66
CA GLU A 410 -2.55 -26.22 -15.22
C GLU A 410 -2.23 -27.09 -16.43
N LEU A 411 -0.95 -27.48 -16.55
CA LEU A 411 -0.46 -28.42 -17.56
C LEU A 411 -0.55 -29.84 -17.03
N ASN A 412 -0.97 -30.75 -17.89
CA ASN A 412 -1.30 -32.14 -17.57
C ASN A 412 -2.51 -32.26 -16.60
N ARG A 413 -3.47 -31.32 -16.69
CA ARG A 413 -4.72 -31.39 -15.94
C ARG A 413 -5.52 -32.63 -16.35
N ARG A 414 -6.21 -33.23 -15.37
CA ARG A 414 -7.23 -34.26 -15.59
C ARG A 414 -8.60 -33.72 -15.17
N GLY A 415 -9.60 -33.90 -16.01
CA GLY A 415 -10.95 -33.36 -15.80
C GLY A 415 -11.04 -31.86 -16.12
N PRO A 416 -12.06 -31.16 -15.59
CA PRO A 416 -12.32 -29.77 -15.92
C PRO A 416 -11.25 -28.83 -15.40
N ALA A 417 -11.14 -27.70 -16.11
CA ALA A 417 -10.37 -26.55 -15.66
C ALA A 417 -10.89 -26.04 -14.32
N ARG A 418 -9.98 -25.53 -13.49
CA ARG A 418 -10.34 -24.91 -12.21
C ARG A 418 -10.96 -23.53 -12.49
N PRO A 419 -11.88 -23.04 -11.65
CA PRO A 419 -12.37 -21.67 -11.76
C PRO A 419 -11.21 -20.66 -11.80
N GLY A 420 -11.11 -19.87 -12.88
CA GLY A 420 -10.04 -18.89 -13.08
C GLY A 420 -8.72 -19.43 -13.62
N TRP A 421 -8.65 -20.72 -13.98
CA TRP A 421 -7.49 -21.36 -14.58
C TRP A 421 -7.82 -21.86 -15.98
N ASP A 422 -6.84 -21.82 -16.88
CA ASP A 422 -6.87 -22.63 -18.08
C ASP A 422 -6.35 -24.05 -17.78
N ALA A 423 -6.73 -25.01 -18.60
CA ALA A 423 -6.27 -26.39 -18.49
C ALA A 423 -5.71 -26.88 -19.82
N TRP A 424 -4.61 -27.62 -19.75
CA TRP A 424 -4.03 -28.32 -20.89
C TRP A 424 -3.64 -29.73 -20.47
N GLY A 425 -3.90 -30.72 -21.33
CA GLY A 425 -3.56 -32.11 -21.09
C GLY A 425 -4.43 -33.06 -21.90
N ASN A 426 -3.98 -34.30 -22.09
CA ASN A 426 -4.73 -35.30 -22.86
C ASN A 426 -6.09 -35.66 -22.22
N GLU A 427 -6.18 -35.50 -20.90
CA GLU A 427 -7.39 -35.76 -20.10
C GLU A 427 -8.00 -34.46 -19.57
N ALA A 428 -7.51 -33.30 -20.02
CA ALA A 428 -8.14 -32.04 -19.67
C ALA A 428 -9.47 -31.97 -20.41
N GLU A 429 -10.56 -31.80 -19.67
CA GLU A 429 -11.79 -31.34 -20.27
C GLU A 429 -11.52 -29.90 -20.68
N THR A 430 -11.17 -29.70 -21.95
CA THR A 430 -11.42 -28.42 -22.59
C THR A 430 -12.89 -28.13 -22.32
N GLY A 431 -13.23 -26.91 -21.90
CA GLY A 431 -14.61 -26.44 -21.86
C GLY A 431 -15.19 -26.54 -23.26
N ALA A 432 -15.54 -27.76 -23.65
CA ALA A 432 -16.05 -28.11 -24.93
C ALA A 432 -17.47 -27.60 -24.84
N LEU A 433 -17.66 -26.41 -25.40
CA LEU A 433 -18.97 -25.89 -25.70
C LEU A 433 -19.85 -27.06 -26.12
N THR A 434 -21.00 -27.23 -25.48
CA THR A 434 -22.00 -28.21 -25.91
C THR A 434 -22.29 -27.96 -27.39
N GLU A 435 -22.81 -28.94 -28.12
CA GLU A 435 -23.12 -28.76 -29.55
C GLU A 435 -24.01 -27.53 -29.79
N GLU A 436 -24.91 -27.24 -28.84
CA GLU A 436 -25.74 -26.06 -28.80
C GLU A 436 -24.93 -24.79 -28.57
N GLN A 437 -24.05 -24.75 -27.57
CA GLN A 437 -23.19 -23.58 -27.31
C GLN A 437 -22.25 -23.32 -28.49
N ARG A 438 -21.73 -24.37 -29.12
CA ARG A 438 -20.85 -24.31 -30.30
C ARG A 438 -21.57 -23.71 -31.50
N ALA A 439 -22.87 -23.98 -31.65
CA ALA A 439 -23.69 -23.41 -32.71
C ALA A 439 -23.87 -21.89 -32.56
N LEU A 440 -23.84 -21.35 -31.33
CA LEU A 440 -24.02 -19.92 -31.04
C LEU A 440 -22.73 -19.10 -31.14
N VAL A 441 -21.57 -19.73 -31.36
CA VAL A 441 -20.28 -19.05 -31.47
C VAL A 441 -20.00 -18.71 -32.93
N ASP A 442 -19.83 -17.43 -33.23
CA ASP A 442 -19.49 -16.99 -34.58
C ASP A 442 -18.04 -17.31 -34.96
N ALA A 443 -17.67 -17.04 -36.22
CA ALA A 443 -16.33 -17.31 -36.73
C ALA A 443 -15.20 -16.54 -36.01
N ASN A 444 -15.53 -15.54 -35.19
CA ASN A 444 -14.57 -14.75 -34.40
C ASN A 444 -14.57 -15.17 -32.92
N GLY A 445 -15.24 -16.27 -32.55
CA GLY A 445 -15.30 -16.72 -31.16
C GLY A 445 -16.30 -15.93 -30.30
N MET A 446 -17.24 -15.21 -30.91
CA MET A 446 -18.17 -14.31 -30.22
C MET A 446 -19.58 -14.88 -30.14
N VAL A 447 -20.28 -14.59 -29.03
CA VAL A 447 -21.67 -14.99 -28.76
C VAL A 447 -22.53 -13.75 -28.56
N ARG A 448 -23.66 -13.69 -29.26
CA ARG A 448 -24.62 -12.60 -29.11
C ARG A 448 -25.57 -12.89 -27.95
N VAL A 449 -25.37 -12.19 -26.83
CA VAL A 449 -26.15 -12.37 -25.59
C VAL A 449 -27.41 -11.47 -25.56
N SER A 450 -27.41 -10.38 -26.35
CA SER A 450 -28.58 -9.53 -26.61
C SER A 450 -28.44 -8.74 -27.91
N ASP A 451 -29.49 -8.03 -28.32
CA ASP A 451 -29.53 -7.21 -29.55
C ASP A 451 -28.34 -6.25 -29.66
N ASN A 452 -27.85 -5.75 -28.53
CA ASN A 452 -26.78 -4.76 -28.45
C ASN A 452 -25.51 -5.28 -27.76
N MET A 453 -25.41 -6.59 -27.44
CA MET A 453 -24.28 -7.12 -26.68
C MET A 453 -23.76 -8.43 -27.27
N VAL A 454 -22.47 -8.42 -27.59
CA VAL A 454 -21.70 -9.54 -28.11
C VAL A 454 -20.49 -9.71 -27.19
N VAL A 455 -20.25 -10.94 -26.73
CA VAL A 455 -19.21 -11.28 -25.74
C VAL A 455 -18.41 -12.46 -26.26
N ALA A 456 -17.09 -12.49 -26.04
CA ALA A 456 -16.29 -13.64 -26.46
C ALA A 456 -16.66 -14.87 -25.63
N ALA A 457 -16.79 -16.03 -26.28
CA ALA A 457 -17.29 -17.28 -25.70
C ALA A 457 -16.57 -17.68 -24.39
N GLU A 458 -15.27 -17.40 -24.31
CA GLU A 458 -14.41 -17.66 -23.16
C GLU A 458 -14.70 -16.79 -21.92
N PHE A 459 -15.47 -15.71 -22.06
CA PHE A 459 -15.85 -14.81 -20.97
C PHE A 459 -17.32 -14.93 -20.56
N LEU A 460 -18.12 -15.79 -21.21
CA LEU A 460 -19.50 -16.01 -20.79
C LEU A 460 -19.54 -16.88 -19.53
N THR A 461 -20.30 -16.42 -18.55
CA THR A 461 -20.69 -17.22 -17.37
C THR A 461 -21.76 -18.25 -17.73
N GLU A 462 -21.96 -19.26 -16.88
CA GLU A 462 -23.03 -20.27 -17.04
C GLU A 462 -24.44 -19.65 -17.18
N GLU A 463 -24.74 -18.58 -16.42
CA GLU A 463 -26.02 -17.87 -16.51
C GLU A 463 -26.20 -17.13 -17.84
N GLU A 464 -25.12 -16.58 -18.39
CA GLU A 464 -25.12 -15.91 -19.68
C GLU A 464 -25.24 -16.90 -20.83
N TRP A 465 -24.63 -18.08 -20.70
CA TRP A 465 -24.84 -19.20 -21.61
C TRP A 465 -26.30 -19.66 -21.62
N ALA A 466 -26.90 -19.88 -20.44
CA ALA A 466 -28.30 -20.26 -20.34
C ALA A 466 -29.23 -19.22 -20.97
N ARG A 467 -28.92 -17.93 -20.81
CA ARG A 467 -29.68 -16.83 -21.42
C ARG A 467 -29.53 -16.79 -22.94
N ALA A 468 -28.31 -16.95 -23.46
CA ALA A 468 -28.05 -16.97 -24.90
C ALA A 468 -28.76 -18.15 -25.58
N LEU A 469 -28.65 -19.35 -24.99
CA LEU A 469 -29.32 -20.56 -25.45
C LEU A 469 -30.86 -20.42 -25.42
N GLY A 470 -31.41 -19.83 -24.36
CA GLY A 470 -32.85 -19.58 -24.26
C GLY A 470 -33.40 -18.65 -25.36
N LYS A 471 -32.61 -17.63 -25.76
CA LYS A 471 -32.98 -16.72 -26.84
C LYS A 471 -32.87 -17.34 -28.23
N ALA A 472 -31.83 -18.14 -28.46
CA ALA A 472 -31.69 -18.91 -29.70
C ALA A 472 -32.86 -19.90 -29.86
N ALA A 473 -33.27 -20.58 -28.78
CA ALA A 473 -34.44 -21.46 -28.79
C ALA A 473 -35.76 -20.72 -29.03
N ALA A 474 -35.86 -19.45 -28.64
CA ALA A 474 -37.01 -18.58 -28.90
C ALA A 474 -37.00 -17.92 -30.30
N GLY A 475 -35.93 -18.09 -31.09
CA GLY A 475 -35.77 -17.48 -32.41
C GLY A 475 -35.50 -15.98 -32.39
N GLU A 476 -35.13 -15.42 -31.23
CA GLU A 476 -34.84 -13.99 -31.05
C GLU A 476 -33.44 -13.61 -31.54
N VAL A 477 -32.54 -14.59 -31.63
CA VAL A 477 -31.16 -14.42 -32.09
C VAL A 477 -30.87 -15.53 -33.10
N ALA A 478 -30.34 -15.17 -34.27
CA ALA A 478 -29.94 -16.15 -35.27
C ALA A 478 -28.81 -17.03 -34.71
N ALA A 479 -28.97 -18.35 -34.85
CA ALA A 479 -27.96 -19.35 -34.52
C ALA A 479 -26.70 -19.12 -35.36
#